data_AF-A0A3S6AAY9-F1
#
_entry.id   AF-A0A3S6AAY9-F1
#
_cell.length_a   1.000
_cell.length_b   1.000
_cell.length_c   1.000
_cell.angle_alpha   90.00
_cell.angle_beta   90.00
_cell.angle_gamma   90.00
#
_symmetry.space_group_name_H-M   'P 1'
#
loop_
_entity.id
_entity.type
_entity.pdbx_description
1 polymer ?
#
loop_
_entity_poly.entity_id
_entity_poly.type
_entity_poly.pdbx_seq_one_letter_code
_entity_poly.pdbx_strand_id
1 'polypeptide(L)'
;MSALRRDVSPLIQRIRAFLLGREHNLALRFEDGLADRTQPQPEIPDGPSHILSANYYCQRDARREVLPPIDLVEQQKQLAADAGATSSKLPTPGKVYAWD
;
A
#
# COMPACT_ATOMS: atom_id res chain seq x y z
N MET A 1 34.01 4.01 11.90
CA MET A 1 34.31 3.43 13.22
C MET A 1 33.02 3.45 14.02
N SER A 2 32.53 2.31 14.51
CA SER A 2 31.32 2.27 15.35
C SER A 2 31.58 3.09 16.62
N ALA A 3 30.77 4.12 16.85
CA ALA A 3 30.84 4.89 18.09
C ALA A 3 30.48 3.98 19.26
N LEU A 4 31.15 4.14 20.41
CA LEU A 4 30.84 3.39 21.62
C LEU A 4 29.41 3.74 22.07
N ARG A 5 28.45 2.84 21.82
CA ARG A 5 27.06 3.01 22.25
C ARG A 5 26.98 2.97 23.77
N ARG A 6 26.13 3.83 24.34
CA ARG A 6 25.94 3.87 25.79
C ARG A 6 25.16 2.64 26.25
N ASP A 7 25.80 1.83 27.09
CA ASP A 7 25.17 0.69 27.76
C ASP A 7 25.50 0.76 29.27
N VAL A 8 24.98 -0.19 30.04
CA VAL A 8 25.27 -0.36 31.47
C VAL A 8 26.71 -0.82 31.71
N SER A 9 27.14 -0.79 32.97
CA SER A 9 28.49 -1.23 33.33
C SER A 9 28.76 -2.69 32.94
N PRO A 10 30.01 -3.06 32.63
CA PRO A 10 30.34 -4.42 32.15
C PRO A 10 29.90 -5.55 33.10
N LEU A 11 29.87 -5.30 34.41
CA LEU A 11 29.36 -6.26 35.39
C LEU A 11 27.87 -6.54 35.17
N ILE A 12 27.07 -5.49 34.99
CA ILE A 12 25.62 -5.61 34.79
C ILE A 12 25.32 -6.21 33.41
N GLN A 13 26.15 -5.93 32.38
CA GLN A 13 26.02 -6.57 31.07
C GLN A 13 26.14 -8.10 31.18
N ARG A 14 27.11 -8.60 31.95
CA ARG A 14 27.29 -10.05 32.18
C ARG A 14 26.14 -10.67 32.95
N ILE A 15 25.64 -9.99 33.98
CA ILE A 15 24.45 -10.44 34.72
C ILE A 15 23.24 -10.52 33.77
N ARG A 16 23.06 -9.51 32.91
CA ARG A 16 21.98 -9.47 31.92
C ARG A 16 22.09 -10.61 30.91
N ALA A 17 23.28 -10.84 30.32
CA ALA A 17 23.49 -11.91 29.37
C ALA A 17 23.23 -13.29 29.99
N PHE A 18 23.67 -13.48 31.24
CA PHE A 18 23.42 -14.71 32.00
C PHE A 18 21.92 -14.96 32.24
N LEU A 19 21.18 -13.96 32.73
CA LEU A 19 19.74 -14.09 33.01
C LEU A 19 18.90 -14.23 31.73
N LEU A 20 19.35 -13.65 30.60
CA LEU A 20 18.66 -13.76 29.31
C LEU A 20 18.96 -15.05 28.56
N GLY A 21 20.02 -15.78 28.91
CA GLY A 21 20.49 -16.96 28.16
C GLY A 21 21.01 -16.62 26.75
N ARG A 22 21.25 -15.34 26.46
CA ARG A 22 21.76 -14.82 25.19
C ARG A 22 22.39 -13.46 25.39
N GLU A 23 23.20 -13.05 24.42
CA GLU A 23 23.69 -11.67 24.34
C GLU A 23 22.53 -10.69 24.12
N HIS A 24 22.58 -9.57 24.84
CA HIS A 24 21.54 -8.56 24.78
C HIS A 24 21.66 -7.72 23.50
N ASN A 25 20.58 -7.67 22.71
CA ASN A 25 20.50 -6.76 21.57
C ASN A 25 19.98 -5.39 22.01
N LEU A 26 20.80 -4.35 21.87
CA LEU A 26 20.44 -2.97 22.23
C LEU A 26 19.38 -2.42 21.27
N ALA A 27 18.13 -2.33 21.74
CA ALA A 27 17.00 -1.79 20.97
C ALA A 27 16.92 -0.25 20.96
N LEU A 28 17.77 0.42 21.74
CA LEU A 28 17.82 1.88 21.78
C LEU A 28 18.50 2.42 20.51
N ARG A 29 18.02 3.59 20.10
CA ARG A 29 18.51 4.31 18.92
C ARG A 29 19.65 5.24 19.33
N PHE A 30 20.77 5.11 18.65
CA PHE A 30 21.97 5.93 18.84
C PHE A 30 22.27 6.69 17.55
N GLU A 31 23.09 7.74 17.67
CA GLU A 31 23.40 8.66 16.57
C GLU A 31 24.03 7.96 15.36
N ASP A 32 24.82 6.90 15.58
CA ASP A 32 25.46 6.10 14.52
C ASP A 32 24.48 5.27 13.69
N GLY A 33 23.28 5.01 14.21
CA GLY A 33 22.24 4.23 13.54
C GLY A 33 21.04 5.05 13.07
N LEU A 34 21.09 6.37 13.22
CA LEU A 34 20.02 7.29 12.83
C LEU A 34 20.48 8.21 11.71
N ALA A 35 19.54 8.57 10.84
CA ALA A 35 19.73 9.71 9.96
C ALA A 35 19.78 11.01 10.80
N ASP A 36 20.50 12.01 10.31
CA ASP A 36 20.57 13.32 10.94
C ASP A 36 19.18 13.96 11.10
N ARG A 37 19.01 14.80 12.12
CA ARG A 37 17.74 15.52 12.31
C ARG A 37 17.49 16.56 11.22
N THR A 38 18.57 17.15 10.71
CA THR A 38 18.52 18.13 9.62
C THR A 38 18.90 17.42 8.33
N GLN A 39 17.99 17.45 7.36
CA GLN A 39 18.22 16.89 6.03
C GLN A 39 18.45 18.02 5.03
N PRO A 40 19.27 17.81 3.99
CA PRO A 40 19.38 18.78 2.89
C PRO A 40 18.04 18.93 2.18
N GLN A 41 17.83 20.07 1.52
CA GLN A 41 16.63 20.29 0.71
C GLN A 41 16.60 19.26 -0.44
N PRO A 42 15.55 18.42 -0.57
CA PRO A 42 15.45 17.46 -1.65
C PRO A 42 14.93 18.11 -2.94
N GLU A 43 15.38 17.58 -4.08
CA GLU A 43 14.77 17.80 -5.39
C GLU A 43 13.88 16.58 -5.72
N ILE A 44 12.57 16.77 -5.70
CA ILE A 44 11.58 15.69 -5.89
C ILE A 44 11.21 15.66 -7.38
N PRO A 45 11.16 14.48 -8.03
CA PRO A 45 10.74 14.38 -9.42
C PRO A 45 9.28 14.76 -9.57
N ASP A 46 8.97 15.36 -10.72
CA ASP A 46 7.61 15.77 -11.04
C ASP A 46 6.66 14.58 -11.32
N GLY A 47 5.37 14.84 -11.12
CA GLY A 47 4.32 13.87 -11.45
C GLY A 47 4.09 13.74 -12.96
N PRO A 48 3.34 12.71 -13.40
CA PRO A 48 3.13 12.39 -14.81
C PRO A 48 2.40 13.48 -15.61
N SER A 49 1.72 14.40 -14.93
CA SER A 49 1.01 15.51 -15.56
C SER A 49 1.78 16.83 -15.50
N HIS A 50 3.08 16.83 -15.20
CA HIS A 50 3.93 18.01 -15.34
C HIS A 50 4.46 18.11 -16.78
N ILE A 51 3.54 18.30 -17.74
CA ILE A 51 3.83 18.37 -19.17
C ILE A 51 3.26 19.67 -19.73
N LEU A 52 4.01 20.35 -20.60
CA LEU A 52 3.69 21.68 -21.13
C LEU A 52 2.62 21.66 -22.24
N SER A 53 2.46 20.55 -22.95
CA SER A 53 1.53 20.41 -24.08
C SER A 53 0.75 19.09 -24.00
N ALA A 54 -0.37 19.02 -24.72
CA ALA A 54 -1.25 17.83 -24.77
C ALA A 54 -1.67 17.30 -23.38
N ASN A 55 -1.92 18.19 -22.42
CA ASN A 55 -2.17 17.86 -21.02
C ASN A 55 -3.47 18.51 -20.49
N TYR A 56 -4.53 18.45 -21.30
CA TYR A 56 -5.82 19.03 -20.95
C TYR A 56 -6.46 18.27 -19.78
N TYR A 57 -6.89 19.01 -18.75
CA TYR A 57 -7.48 18.40 -17.56
C TYR A 57 -8.72 17.56 -17.87
N CYS A 58 -9.52 17.96 -18.86
CA CYS A 58 -10.73 17.23 -19.28
C CYS A 58 -10.46 15.80 -19.78
N GLN A 59 -9.24 15.49 -20.23
CA GLN A 59 -8.87 14.14 -20.70
C GLN A 59 -8.41 13.20 -19.57
N ARG A 60 -8.21 13.72 -18.35
CA ARG A 60 -7.69 12.96 -17.20
C ARG A 60 -8.50 13.18 -15.92
N ASP A 61 -9.67 13.81 -16.04
CA ASP A 61 -10.56 14.07 -14.92
C ASP A 61 -11.45 12.85 -14.64
N ALA A 62 -10.88 11.85 -13.97
CA ALA A 62 -11.60 10.64 -13.57
C ALA A 62 -12.83 10.93 -12.68
N ARG A 63 -12.92 12.11 -12.05
CA ARG A 63 -14.09 12.49 -11.25
C ARG A 63 -15.33 12.71 -12.12
N ARG A 64 -15.14 13.08 -13.39
CA ARG A 64 -16.21 13.27 -14.38
C ARG A 64 -16.50 12.04 -15.23
N GLU A 65 -15.65 11.01 -15.15
CA GLU A 65 -15.86 9.72 -15.81
C GLU A 65 -16.84 8.83 -15.04
N VAL A 66 -17.11 9.14 -13.77
CA VAL A 66 -18.05 8.40 -12.94
C VAL A 66 -19.47 8.61 -13.47
N LEU A 67 -20.05 7.53 -13.98
CA LEU A 67 -21.46 7.47 -14.38
C LEU A 67 -22.33 7.06 -13.18
N PRO A 68 -23.61 7.46 -13.15
CA PRO A 68 -24.58 6.91 -12.20
C PRO A 68 -24.62 5.38 -12.27
N PRO A 69 -24.91 4.70 -11.15
CA PRO A 69 -25.07 3.25 -11.16
C PRO A 69 -26.22 2.84 -12.10
N ILE A 70 -26.06 1.69 -12.74
CA ILE A 70 -27.07 1.13 -13.65
C ILE A 70 -28.08 0.34 -12.82
N ASP A 71 -29.38 0.62 -12.99
CA ASP A 71 -30.47 -0.20 -12.46
C ASP A 71 -30.83 -1.30 -13.46
N LEU A 72 -30.50 -2.54 -13.11
CA LEU A 72 -30.73 -3.72 -13.94
C LEU A 72 -32.23 -4.01 -14.15
N VAL A 73 -33.10 -3.66 -13.20
CA VAL A 73 -34.54 -3.92 -13.27
C VAL A 73 -35.21 -2.93 -14.22
N GLU A 74 -34.84 -1.65 -14.16
CA GLU A 74 -35.35 -0.65 -15.10
C GLU A 74 -34.82 -0.86 -16.52
N GLN A 75 -33.56 -1.29 -16.66
CA GLN A 75 -32.96 -1.59 -17.96
C GLN A 75 -33.62 -2.80 -18.65
N GLN A 76 -33.98 -3.84 -17.89
CA GLN A 76 -34.68 -5.01 -18.44
C GLN A 76 -36.12 -4.70 -18.91
N LYS A 77 -36.80 -3.69 -18.33
CA LYS A 77 -38.15 -3.29 -18.76
C LYS A 77 -38.21 -2.74 -20.19
N GLN A 78 -37.08 -2.32 -20.76
CA GLN A 78 -37.00 -1.74 -22.11
C GLN A 78 -36.73 -2.76 -23.22
N LEU A 79 -36.35 -4.01 -22.90
CA LEU A 79 -36.22 -5.09 -23.88
C LEU A 79 -37.37 -6.09 -23.73
N ALA A 80 -38.40 -5.95 -24.56
CA ALA A 80 -39.33 -7.04 -24.83
C ALA A 80 -38.94 -7.70 -26.18
N ALA A 81 -38.31 -8.88 -26.14
CA ALA A 81 -38.38 -9.88 -27.21
C ALA A 81 -37.82 -11.24 -26.74
N ASP A 82 -38.67 -12.25 -26.87
CA ASP A 82 -38.44 -13.70 -26.87
C ASP A 82 -36.99 -14.22 -26.79
N ALA A 83 -36.72 -15.02 -25.76
CA ALA A 83 -35.86 -16.19 -25.87
C ALA A 83 -36.19 -17.18 -24.74
N GLY A 84 -36.72 -18.35 -25.11
CA GLY A 84 -36.94 -19.46 -24.17
C GLY A 84 -35.65 -19.83 -23.46
N ALA A 85 -35.64 -19.73 -22.13
CA ALA A 85 -34.49 -20.08 -21.32
C ALA A 85 -34.38 -21.60 -21.19
N THR A 86 -33.48 -22.20 -21.98
CA THR A 86 -32.93 -23.53 -21.70
C THR A 86 -31.91 -23.42 -20.59
N SER A 87 -31.95 -24.36 -19.63
CA SER A 87 -31.18 -24.32 -18.39
C SER A 87 -29.66 -24.43 -18.63
N SER A 88 -28.98 -23.31 -18.75
CA SER A 88 -27.53 -23.22 -18.60
C SER A 88 -27.19 -22.74 -17.18
N LYS A 89 -26.13 -23.30 -16.59
CA LYS A 89 -25.62 -23.04 -15.23
C LYS A 89 -25.83 -21.60 -14.74
N LEU A 90 -26.23 -21.45 -13.47
CA LEU A 90 -26.40 -20.14 -12.82
C LEU A 90 -25.10 -19.31 -12.92
N PRO A 91 -25.19 -18.00 -13.24
CA PRO A 91 -24.02 -17.15 -13.31
C PRO A 91 -23.37 -17.00 -11.94
N THR A 92 -22.05 -17.12 -11.86
CA THR A 92 -21.25 -16.86 -10.65
C THR A 92 -20.62 -15.46 -10.73
N PRO A 93 -20.51 -14.68 -9.63
CA PRO A 93 -19.95 -13.33 -9.64
C PRO A 93 -18.50 -13.20 -10.15
N GLY A 94 -17.71 -14.28 -10.09
CA GLY A 94 -16.32 -14.29 -10.53
C GLY A 94 -15.69 -15.68 -10.43
N LYS A 95 -14.41 -15.79 -10.80
CA LYS A 95 -13.63 -17.03 -10.65
C LYS A 95 -13.23 -17.23 -9.19
N VAL A 96 -13.34 -18.46 -8.68
CA VAL A 96 -12.81 -18.84 -7.37
C VAL A 96 -11.34 -19.22 -7.53
N TYR A 97 -10.47 -18.62 -6.72
CA TYR A 97 -9.04 -18.93 -6.69
C TYR A 97 -8.68 -19.62 -5.37
N ALA A 98 -8.02 -20.79 -5.45
CA ALA A 98 -7.35 -21.40 -4.30
C ALA A 98 -5.93 -20.81 -4.22
N TRP A 99 -5.51 -20.38 -3.03
CA TRP A 99 -4.24 -19.70 -2.80
C TRP A 99 -3.11 -20.64 -2.37
N ASP A 100 -3.39 -21.95 -2.35
CA ASP A 100 -2.47 -23.04 -1.96
C ASP A 100 -1.64 -23.55 -3.15
#